data_AF-A0A6V7L215-F1
#
_entry.id   AF-A0A6V7L215-F1
#
_cell.length_a   1.000
_cell.length_b   1.000
_cell.length_c   1.000
_cell.angle_alpha   90.00
_cell.angle_beta   90.00
_cell.angle_gamma   90.00
#
_symmetry.space_group_name_H-M   'P 1'
#
loop_
_entity.id
_entity.type
_entity.pdbx_description
1 polymer ?
#
loop_
_entity_poly.entity_id
_entity_poly.type
_entity_poly.pdbx_seq_one_letter_code
_entity_poly.pdbx_strand_id
1 'polypeptide(L)'
;VLPYYTCMENNADLKTLNRKYHSVGGPLNIEKFPWQPPITEDILSAAAERGYGVSNDLNGDQLTGFTVAQMASRNGVRMSSARAFLQPIRNRPNLDVALNATARRILFDGDKAIGVEYSQDGEIRTARAAREIVVSGGAVNSPQLLLLSGVGPAEELRAVNISVVKDLPGVGKNLQNHVSYTLSYSINEPNEFDLNWAAVLEYVAYQSGPMASTGLSQVTGKMASSYATRDHPDLQFYFGGYQAACATTGAVGELMDNSRRSISISPTNLHPKSK
;
A
#
# COMPACT_ATOMS: atom_id res chain seq x y z
N VAL A 1 12.82 15.29 -1.82
CA VAL A 1 11.43 14.90 -1.46
C VAL A 1 11.20 14.67 0.03
N LEU A 2 12.22 14.32 0.84
CA LEU A 2 12.10 14.06 2.28
C LEU A 2 11.23 15.05 3.08
N PRO A 3 11.32 16.39 2.89
CA PRO A 3 10.47 17.34 3.62
C PRO A 3 8.96 17.09 3.50
N TYR A 4 8.49 16.55 2.37
CA TYR A 4 7.07 16.21 2.18
C TYR A 4 6.67 14.97 2.97
N TYR A 5 7.56 13.95 3.04
CA TYR A 5 7.34 12.76 3.86
C TYR A 5 7.29 13.12 5.35
N THR A 6 8.23 13.94 5.81
CA THR A 6 8.25 14.41 7.20
C THR A 6 7.14 15.43 7.49
N CYS A 7 6.55 16.09 6.51
CA CYS A 7 5.40 16.96 6.75
C CYS A 7 4.13 16.15 7.03
N MET A 8 3.95 15.02 6.33
CA MET A 8 2.73 14.22 6.46
C MET A 8 2.74 13.25 7.64
N GLU A 9 3.91 12.87 8.12
CA GLU A 9 4.08 11.79 9.09
C GLU A 9 3.77 12.20 10.55
N ASN A 10 3.06 11.33 11.24
CA ASN A 10 3.01 11.28 12.70
C ASN A 10 3.48 9.92 13.19
N ASN A 11 4.78 9.81 13.47
CA ASN A 11 5.40 8.54 13.81
C ASN A 11 5.30 8.23 15.32
N ALA A 12 4.70 7.10 15.68
CA ALA A 12 4.56 6.67 17.07
C ALA A 12 5.82 6.01 17.65
N ASP A 13 6.77 5.59 16.80
CA ASP A 13 7.95 4.80 17.17
C ASP A 13 9.23 5.64 17.31
N LEU A 14 9.14 6.97 17.32
CA LEU A 14 10.29 7.89 17.28
C LEU A 14 11.41 7.61 18.29
N LYS A 15 11.14 6.92 19.41
CA LYS A 15 12.16 6.56 20.41
C LYS A 15 13.23 5.62 19.86
N THR A 16 12.90 4.82 18.86
CA THR A 16 13.80 3.81 18.26
C THR A 16 14.26 4.21 16.85
N LEU A 17 13.88 5.41 16.39
CA LEU A 17 14.10 5.89 15.03
C LEU A 17 15.00 7.14 14.99
N ASN A 18 15.66 7.34 13.86
CA ASN A 18 16.45 8.54 13.63
C ASN A 18 15.56 9.70 13.18
N ARG A 19 15.47 10.76 14.01
CA ARG A 19 14.64 11.95 13.76
C ARG A 19 15.03 12.76 12.53
N LYS A 20 16.18 12.45 11.91
CA LYS A 20 16.55 13.01 10.60
C LYS A 20 15.58 12.57 9.49
N TYR A 21 15.02 11.37 9.60
CA TYR A 21 14.19 10.76 8.56
C TYR A 21 12.71 10.70 8.93
N HIS A 22 12.39 10.88 10.21
CA HIS A 22 11.04 10.75 10.74
C HIS A 22 10.58 11.96 11.55
N SER A 23 9.28 12.22 11.53
CA SER A 23 8.65 13.34 12.22
C SER A 23 7.38 12.96 12.98
N VAL A 24 6.86 13.94 13.72
CA VAL A 24 5.57 13.89 14.41
C VAL A 24 4.74 15.12 14.09
N GLY A 25 3.42 15.02 14.29
CA GLY A 25 2.48 16.12 14.12
C GLY A 25 1.81 16.19 12.74
N GLY A 26 2.22 15.35 11.79
CA GLY A 26 1.52 15.20 10.51
C GLY A 26 0.17 14.49 10.64
N PRO A 27 -0.68 14.54 9.61
CA PRO A 27 -1.99 13.88 9.63
C PRO A 27 -1.93 12.35 9.51
N LEU A 28 -0.87 11.76 8.96
CA LEU A 28 -0.75 10.33 8.70
C LEU A 28 0.00 9.64 9.84
N ASN A 29 -0.72 8.90 10.69
CA ASN A 29 -0.08 8.09 11.72
C ASN A 29 0.69 6.92 11.12
N ILE A 30 1.92 6.72 11.58
CA ILE A 30 2.81 5.62 11.24
C ILE A 30 3.26 4.94 12.53
N GLU A 31 3.19 3.61 12.57
CA GLU A 31 3.63 2.79 13.70
C GLU A 31 3.94 1.37 13.23
N LYS A 32 4.71 0.61 14.01
CA LYS A 32 4.66 -0.86 13.98
C LYS A 32 3.37 -1.31 14.62
N PHE A 33 2.73 -2.33 14.05
CA PHE A 33 1.53 -2.90 14.65
C PHE A 33 1.83 -3.40 16.08
N PRO A 34 0.89 -3.27 17.03
CA PRO A 34 1.11 -3.64 18.42
C PRO A 34 1.28 -5.14 18.64
N TRP A 35 0.91 -5.97 17.65
CA TRP A 35 1.07 -7.42 17.72
C TRP A 35 1.78 -7.98 16.48
N GLN A 36 2.73 -8.88 16.73
CA GLN A 36 3.38 -9.69 15.69
C GLN A 36 3.28 -11.19 16.03
N PRO A 37 3.15 -12.06 15.01
CA PRO A 37 3.27 -13.50 15.24
C PRO A 37 4.63 -13.85 15.84
N PRO A 38 4.74 -14.78 16.82
CA PRO A 38 6.01 -15.14 17.45
C PRO A 38 7.15 -15.50 16.48
N ILE A 39 6.82 -16.20 15.38
CA ILE A 39 7.78 -16.56 14.31
C ILE A 39 8.50 -15.35 13.68
N THR A 40 7.99 -14.12 13.90
CA THR A 40 8.66 -12.89 13.48
C THR A 40 10.07 -12.80 14.08
N GLU A 41 10.22 -13.13 15.36
CA GLU A 41 11.52 -13.10 16.04
C GLU A 41 12.47 -14.17 15.50
N ASP A 42 11.95 -15.36 15.17
CA ASP A 42 12.72 -16.43 14.56
C ASP A 42 13.27 -16.03 13.19
N ILE A 43 12.44 -15.37 12.35
CA ILE A 43 12.85 -14.89 11.03
C ILE A 43 13.97 -13.83 11.16
N LEU A 44 13.81 -12.87 12.08
CA LEU A 44 14.83 -11.84 12.30
C LEU A 44 16.13 -12.44 12.87
N SER A 45 16.03 -13.38 13.80
CA SER A 45 17.18 -14.07 14.37
C SER A 45 17.93 -14.88 13.30
N ALA A 46 17.21 -15.63 12.47
CA ALA A 46 17.80 -16.35 11.34
C ALA A 46 18.49 -15.40 10.34
N ALA A 47 17.91 -14.22 10.08
CA ALA A 47 18.55 -13.21 9.25
C ALA A 47 19.87 -12.68 9.85
N ALA A 48 19.89 -12.48 11.17
CA ALA A 48 21.10 -12.07 11.90
C ALA A 48 22.17 -13.17 11.88
N GLU A 49 21.81 -14.43 12.15
CA GLU A 49 22.72 -15.60 12.11
C GLU A 49 23.33 -15.80 10.72
N ARG A 50 22.58 -15.52 9.66
CA ARG A 50 23.06 -15.57 8.29
C ARG A 50 23.89 -14.36 7.87
N GLY A 51 24.00 -13.35 8.74
CA GLY A 51 24.78 -12.14 8.49
C GLY A 51 24.10 -11.12 7.58
N TYR A 52 22.78 -11.23 7.36
CA TYR A 52 22.03 -10.26 6.55
C TYR A 52 21.70 -8.98 7.31
N GLY A 53 21.79 -9.01 8.64
CA GLY A 53 21.54 -7.87 9.51
C GLY A 53 20.06 -7.64 9.80
N VAL A 54 19.79 -7.08 10.97
CA VAL A 54 18.46 -6.66 11.42
C VAL A 54 18.50 -5.18 11.74
N SER A 55 17.54 -4.44 11.23
CA SER A 55 17.36 -3.01 11.51
C SER A 55 16.06 -2.79 12.27
N ASN A 56 15.99 -1.69 13.02
CA ASN A 56 14.72 -1.18 13.52
C ASN A 56 13.96 -0.38 12.46
N ASP A 57 14.65 0.05 11.41
CA ASP A 57 14.13 0.92 10.37
C ASP A 57 14.88 0.75 9.04
N LEU A 58 14.13 0.49 7.97
CA LEU A 58 14.65 0.43 6.60
C LEU A 58 14.30 1.68 5.76
N ASN A 59 13.73 2.71 6.38
CA ASN A 59 13.40 3.99 5.77
C ASN A 59 14.33 5.13 6.23
N GLY A 60 15.36 4.80 7.02
CA GLY A 60 16.33 5.73 7.58
C GLY A 60 17.69 5.72 6.86
N ASP A 61 18.76 5.68 7.64
CA ASP A 61 20.14 5.59 7.18
C ASP A 61 20.54 4.17 6.74
N GLN A 62 19.97 3.15 7.38
CA GLN A 62 20.14 1.76 6.97
C GLN A 62 19.05 1.32 5.98
N LEU A 63 19.42 1.09 4.72
CA LEU A 63 18.47 0.71 3.66
C LEU A 63 18.37 -0.81 3.42
N THR A 64 19.27 -1.59 4.02
CA THR A 64 19.39 -3.05 3.83
C THR A 64 19.34 -3.81 5.15
N GLY A 65 18.89 -5.07 5.08
CA GLY A 65 18.69 -5.96 6.22
C GLY A 65 17.22 -6.32 6.38
N PHE A 66 16.88 -6.93 7.51
CA PHE A 66 15.53 -7.35 7.85
C PHE A 66 14.94 -6.50 8.97
N THR A 67 13.63 -6.23 8.95
CA THR A 67 12.93 -5.47 9.99
C THR A 67 11.47 -5.90 10.08
N VAL A 68 10.85 -5.61 11.21
CA VAL A 68 9.41 -5.32 11.25
C VAL A 68 9.20 -3.92 10.68
N ALA A 69 8.47 -3.82 9.58
CA ALA A 69 8.17 -2.58 8.89
C ALA A 69 7.11 -1.76 9.63
N GLN A 70 7.29 -0.45 9.57
CA GLN A 70 6.29 0.51 10.03
C GLN A 70 5.15 0.59 9.00
N MET A 71 3.94 0.79 9.48
CA MET A 71 2.70 0.75 8.70
C MET A 71 1.87 2.01 8.95
N ALA A 72 1.04 2.37 7.99
CA ALA A 72 0.02 3.39 8.18
C ALA A 72 -1.13 2.83 9.04
N SER A 73 -0.95 2.88 10.35
CA SER A 73 -1.93 2.50 11.36
C SER A 73 -1.86 3.44 12.56
N ARG A 74 -2.86 3.40 13.42
CA ARG A 74 -2.88 4.06 14.74
C ARG A 74 -3.55 3.13 15.74
N ASN A 75 -2.83 2.74 16.78
CA ASN A 75 -3.29 1.78 17.79
C ASN A 75 -3.84 0.50 17.14
N GLY A 76 -3.12 -0.08 16.18
CA GLY A 76 -3.53 -1.32 15.51
C GLY A 76 -4.66 -1.16 14.47
N VAL A 77 -5.16 0.06 14.25
CA VAL A 77 -6.21 0.34 13.26
C VAL A 77 -5.62 0.96 12.01
N ARG A 78 -5.99 0.45 10.82
CA ARG A 78 -5.55 1.01 9.53
C ARG A 78 -5.80 2.53 9.43
N MET A 79 -4.77 3.25 9.00
CA MET A 79 -4.81 4.68 8.69
C MET A 79 -4.78 4.90 7.18
N SER A 80 -5.95 5.07 6.56
CA SER A 80 -6.05 5.38 5.13
C SER A 80 -5.85 6.87 4.84
N SER A 81 -5.59 7.22 3.58
CA SER A 81 -5.57 8.63 3.15
C SER A 81 -6.88 9.35 3.43
N ALA A 82 -8.02 8.67 3.26
CA ALA A 82 -9.34 9.22 3.59
C ALA A 82 -9.46 9.51 5.10
N ARG A 83 -9.00 8.61 5.97
CA ARG A 83 -9.04 8.81 7.43
C ARG A 83 -8.08 9.91 7.89
N ALA A 84 -6.87 9.95 7.33
CA ALA A 84 -5.83 10.91 7.72
C ALA A 84 -6.10 12.33 7.20
N PHE A 85 -6.51 12.48 5.94
CA PHE A 85 -6.56 13.79 5.27
C PHE A 85 -7.98 14.29 5.01
N LEU A 86 -8.92 13.41 4.68
CA LEU A 86 -10.27 13.82 4.26
C LEU A 86 -11.25 13.89 5.42
N GLN A 87 -11.30 12.86 6.25
CA GLN A 87 -12.24 12.75 7.37
C GLN A 87 -12.14 13.93 8.36
N PRO A 88 -10.96 14.47 8.72
CA PRO A 88 -10.86 15.60 9.64
C PRO A 88 -11.46 16.89 9.07
N ILE A 89 -11.49 17.05 7.74
CA ILE A 89 -11.94 18.26 7.05
C ILE A 89 -13.27 18.09 6.33
N ARG A 90 -13.92 16.93 6.46
CA ARG A 90 -15.14 16.54 5.71
C ARG A 90 -16.33 17.48 5.85
N ASN A 91 -16.36 18.30 6.91
CA ASN A 91 -17.44 19.25 7.18
C ASN A 91 -17.13 20.66 6.67
N ARG A 92 -16.01 20.87 5.96
CA ARG A 92 -15.70 22.17 5.38
C ARG A 92 -16.73 22.52 4.30
N PRO A 93 -17.35 23.71 4.34
CA PRO A 93 -18.42 24.08 3.40
C PRO A 93 -17.94 24.26 1.96
N ASN A 94 -16.62 24.30 1.74
CA ASN A 94 -15.99 24.42 0.43
C ASN A 94 -15.38 23.11 -0.07
N LEU A 95 -15.81 21.97 0.48
CA LEU A 95 -15.34 20.63 0.10
C LEU A 95 -16.53 19.70 -0.13
N ASP A 96 -16.71 19.29 -1.38
CA ASP A 96 -17.70 18.29 -1.77
C ASP A 96 -17.01 16.96 -2.08
N VAL A 97 -17.59 15.86 -1.59
CA VAL A 97 -17.11 14.50 -1.85
C VAL A 97 -18.23 13.69 -2.49
N ALA A 98 -18.11 13.44 -3.79
CA ALA A 98 -19.03 12.56 -4.51
C ALA A 98 -18.55 11.11 -4.43
N LEU A 99 -19.28 10.26 -3.71
CA LEU A 99 -19.06 8.81 -3.66
C LEU A 99 -19.82 8.12 -4.79
N ASN A 100 -19.40 6.90 -5.15
CA ASN A 100 -20.02 6.11 -6.23
C ASN A 100 -20.13 6.88 -7.55
N ALA A 101 -19.16 7.78 -7.80
CA ALA A 101 -19.10 8.67 -8.93
C ALA A 101 -17.88 8.32 -9.80
N THR A 102 -18.09 7.56 -10.87
CA THR A 102 -17.01 7.11 -11.75
C THR A 102 -16.77 8.13 -12.85
N ALA A 103 -15.59 8.77 -12.84
CA ALA A 103 -15.17 9.67 -13.91
C ALA A 103 -15.09 8.92 -15.25
N ARG A 104 -15.69 9.50 -16.30
CA ARG A 104 -15.78 8.91 -17.64
C ARG A 104 -14.83 9.57 -18.61
N ARG A 105 -14.77 10.91 -18.59
CA ARG A 105 -13.87 11.74 -19.41
C ARG A 105 -13.74 13.15 -18.86
N ILE A 106 -12.66 13.82 -19.24
CA ILE A 106 -12.41 15.24 -19.05
C ILE A 106 -12.99 15.98 -20.26
N LEU A 107 -13.65 17.10 -19.99
CA LEU A 107 -14.23 17.99 -21.00
C LEU A 107 -13.23 19.12 -21.30
N PHE A 108 -13.08 19.45 -22.58
CA PHE A 108 -12.14 20.46 -23.05
C PHE A 108 -12.83 21.56 -23.87
N ASP A 109 -12.29 22.78 -23.80
CA ASP A 109 -12.50 23.88 -24.75
C ASP A 109 -11.14 24.23 -25.35
N GLY A 110 -10.93 23.87 -26.62
CA GLY A 110 -9.58 23.82 -27.21
C GLY A 110 -8.69 22.83 -26.43
N ASP A 111 -7.59 23.34 -25.87
CA ASP A 111 -6.66 22.59 -25.03
C ASP A 111 -6.90 22.78 -23.52
N LYS A 112 -7.89 23.59 -23.14
CA LYS A 112 -8.21 23.88 -21.74
C LYS A 112 -9.20 22.88 -21.17
N ALA A 113 -8.83 22.21 -20.08
CA ALA A 113 -9.74 21.35 -19.34
C ALA A 113 -10.77 22.20 -18.55
N ILE A 114 -12.06 21.95 -18.75
CA ILE A 114 -13.16 22.78 -18.23
C ILE A 114 -14.16 22.01 -17.36
N GLY A 115 -14.06 20.69 -17.29
CA GLY A 115 -14.88 19.88 -16.40
C GLY A 115 -14.63 18.38 -16.52
N VAL A 116 -15.35 17.60 -15.72
CA VAL A 116 -15.34 16.14 -15.75
C VAL A 116 -16.77 15.65 -15.92
N GLU A 117 -16.96 14.74 -16.85
CA GLU A 117 -18.18 13.94 -16.97
C GLU A 117 -18.01 12.68 -16.12
N TYR A 118 -19.00 12.35 -15.29
CA TYR A 118 -18.97 11.18 -14.41
C TYR A 118 -20.33 10.49 -14.37
N SER A 119 -20.35 9.18 -14.13
CA SER A 119 -21.58 8.43 -13.89
C SER A 119 -21.79 8.21 -12.39
N GLN A 120 -23.01 8.47 -11.92
CA GLN A 120 -23.41 8.27 -10.53
C GLN A 120 -24.91 7.90 -10.51
N ASP A 121 -25.27 6.86 -9.74
CA ASP A 121 -26.65 6.39 -9.60
C ASP A 121 -27.37 6.10 -10.93
N GLY A 122 -26.63 5.62 -11.94
CA GLY A 122 -27.14 5.33 -13.28
C GLY A 122 -27.26 6.54 -14.20
N GLU A 123 -26.98 7.76 -13.73
CA GLU A 123 -27.06 8.99 -14.49
C GLU A 123 -25.67 9.52 -14.89
N ILE A 124 -25.60 10.17 -16.05
CA ILE A 124 -24.40 10.92 -16.46
C ILE A 124 -24.54 12.36 -15.97
N ARG A 125 -23.53 12.82 -15.22
CA ARG A 125 -23.46 14.16 -14.62
C ARG A 125 -22.17 14.86 -15.04
N THR A 126 -22.13 16.17 -14.87
CA THR A 126 -20.96 17.00 -15.20
C THR A 126 -20.61 17.91 -14.04
N ALA A 127 -19.33 17.93 -13.65
CA ALA A 127 -18.77 18.92 -12.74
C ALA A 127 -17.86 19.86 -13.53
N ARG A 128 -18.10 21.18 -13.46
CA ARG A 128 -17.25 22.20 -14.11
C ARG A 128 -16.12 22.64 -13.19
N ALA A 129 -14.96 22.88 -13.77
CA ALA A 129 -13.78 23.34 -13.04
C ALA A 129 -13.41 24.77 -13.47
N ALA A 130 -13.35 25.69 -12.50
CA ALA A 130 -12.98 27.09 -12.77
C ALA A 130 -11.46 27.32 -12.85
N ARG A 131 -10.67 26.39 -12.30
CA ARG A 131 -9.21 26.50 -12.20
C ARG A 131 -8.53 25.30 -12.84
N GLU A 132 -8.59 24.16 -12.16
CA GLU A 132 -7.80 22.98 -12.50
C GLU A 132 -8.59 21.70 -12.30
N ILE A 133 -8.15 20.64 -12.97
CA ILE A 133 -8.60 19.27 -12.77
C ILE A 133 -7.36 18.44 -12.46
N VAL A 134 -7.33 17.85 -11.25
CA VAL A 134 -6.24 16.98 -10.81
C VAL A 134 -6.66 15.53 -10.98
N VAL A 135 -5.98 14.81 -11.88
CA VAL A 135 -6.26 13.40 -12.14
C VAL A 135 -5.49 12.53 -11.15
N SER A 136 -6.22 11.82 -10.29
CA SER A 136 -5.67 10.99 -9.21
C SER A 136 -6.22 9.57 -9.22
N GLY A 137 -6.46 8.99 -10.40
CA GLY A 137 -7.01 7.63 -10.58
C GLY A 137 -6.00 6.50 -10.37
N GLY A 138 -4.77 6.81 -9.95
CA GLY A 138 -3.68 5.83 -9.84
C GLY A 138 -3.04 5.47 -11.18
N ALA A 139 -2.03 4.60 -11.16
CA ALA A 139 -1.19 4.27 -12.33
C ALA A 139 -1.94 3.60 -13.50
N VAL A 140 -3.12 3.01 -13.24
CA VAL A 140 -3.94 2.34 -14.26
C VAL A 140 -5.07 3.24 -14.75
N ASN A 141 -5.90 3.79 -13.85
CA ASN A 141 -7.09 4.52 -14.28
C ASN A 141 -6.80 5.97 -14.72
N SER A 142 -5.71 6.59 -14.25
CA SER A 142 -5.33 7.93 -14.71
C SER A 142 -5.00 7.96 -16.21
N PRO A 143 -4.09 7.11 -16.74
CA PRO A 143 -3.86 7.09 -18.19
C PRO A 143 -5.11 6.64 -18.95
N GLN A 144 -5.91 5.72 -18.43
CA GLN A 144 -7.18 5.35 -19.06
C GLN A 144 -8.12 6.57 -19.21
N LEU A 145 -8.31 7.36 -18.15
CA LEU A 145 -9.16 8.56 -18.21
C LEU A 145 -8.61 9.57 -19.21
N LEU A 146 -7.30 9.80 -19.25
CA LEU A 146 -6.66 10.68 -20.22
C LEU A 146 -6.90 10.22 -21.67
N LEU A 147 -6.71 8.93 -21.94
CA LEU A 147 -6.96 8.32 -23.25
C LEU A 147 -8.43 8.49 -23.67
N LEU A 148 -9.37 8.16 -22.77
CA LEU A 148 -10.82 8.35 -23.00
C LEU A 148 -11.21 9.82 -23.21
N SER A 149 -10.36 10.76 -22.79
CA SER A 149 -10.56 12.19 -22.94
C SER A 149 -9.83 12.79 -24.15
N GLY A 150 -9.22 11.96 -25.01
CA GLY A 150 -8.50 12.42 -26.20
C GLY A 150 -7.07 12.91 -25.95
N VAL A 151 -6.49 12.58 -24.80
CA VAL A 151 -5.11 12.93 -24.43
C VAL A 151 -4.25 11.66 -24.40
N GLY A 152 -3.43 11.45 -25.42
CA GLY A 152 -2.63 10.24 -25.58
C GLY A 152 -2.06 10.05 -26.99
N PRO A 153 -1.53 8.86 -27.34
CA PRO A 153 -0.95 8.63 -28.66
C PRO A 153 -1.99 8.80 -29.77
N ALA A 154 -1.79 9.78 -30.66
CA ALA A 154 -2.81 10.18 -31.64
C ALA A 154 -3.31 9.04 -32.54
N GLU A 155 -2.42 8.15 -32.98
CA GLU A 155 -2.79 7.00 -33.82
C GLU A 155 -3.64 5.97 -33.07
N GLU A 156 -3.29 5.64 -31.82
CA GLU A 156 -4.05 4.72 -30.97
C GLU A 156 -5.45 5.27 -30.67
N LEU A 157 -5.55 6.58 -30.39
CA LEU A 157 -6.83 7.26 -30.15
C LEU A 157 -7.73 7.22 -31.39
N ARG A 158 -7.19 7.56 -32.57
CA ARG A 158 -7.94 7.53 -33.83
C ARG A 158 -8.40 6.12 -34.19
N ALA A 159 -7.57 5.11 -33.93
CA ALA A 159 -7.90 3.70 -34.21
C ALA A 159 -9.16 3.21 -33.47
N VAL A 160 -9.51 3.83 -32.33
CA VAL A 160 -10.71 3.54 -31.55
C VAL A 160 -11.77 4.64 -31.61
N ASN A 161 -11.70 5.52 -32.61
CA ASN A 161 -12.66 6.62 -32.84
C ASN A 161 -12.74 7.67 -31.71
N ILE A 162 -11.62 7.93 -31.03
CA ILE A 162 -11.51 9.03 -30.06
C ILE A 162 -10.87 10.24 -30.74
N SER A 163 -11.55 11.39 -30.68
CA SER A 163 -11.00 12.67 -31.15
C SER A 163 -9.77 13.06 -30.33
N VAL A 164 -8.69 13.44 -31.03
CA VAL A 164 -7.43 13.82 -30.39
C VAL A 164 -7.51 15.28 -29.94
N VAL A 165 -7.47 15.50 -28.63
CA VAL A 165 -7.28 16.81 -27.99
C VAL A 165 -5.79 17.16 -27.94
N LYS A 166 -4.97 16.20 -27.51
CA LYS A 166 -3.52 16.37 -27.44
C LYS A 166 -2.81 15.05 -27.71
N ASP A 167 -1.90 15.08 -28.68
CA ASP A 167 -0.99 13.97 -28.93
C ASP A 167 0.09 13.92 -27.84
N LEU A 168 0.02 12.90 -26.98
CA LEU A 168 0.98 12.62 -25.92
C LEU A 168 1.30 11.11 -25.92
N PRO A 169 2.30 10.66 -26.69
CA PRO A 169 2.57 9.23 -26.91
C PRO A 169 2.99 8.47 -25.65
N GLY A 170 3.39 9.17 -24.57
CA GLY A 170 3.74 8.54 -23.29
C GLY A 170 2.55 8.11 -22.43
N VAL A 171 1.33 8.56 -22.72
CA VAL A 171 0.15 8.23 -21.90
C VAL A 171 -0.15 6.72 -22.00
N GLY A 172 -0.23 6.06 -20.84
CA GLY A 172 -0.48 4.61 -20.75
C GLY A 172 0.76 3.75 -21.03
N LYS A 173 1.94 4.34 -21.23
CA LYS A 173 3.21 3.64 -21.44
C LYS A 173 4.06 3.64 -20.17
N ASN A 174 5.19 2.94 -20.21
CA ASN A 174 6.16 2.88 -19.11
C ASN A 174 5.57 2.38 -17.77
N LEU A 175 4.60 1.45 -17.83
CA LEU A 175 4.08 0.81 -16.62
C LEU A 175 5.20 -0.04 -16.00
N GLN A 176 5.51 0.23 -14.74
CA GLN A 176 6.45 -0.51 -13.94
C GLN A 176 5.73 -0.97 -12.68
N ASN A 177 5.89 -2.24 -12.35
CA ASN A 177 5.41 -2.82 -11.10
C ASN A 177 6.41 -3.88 -10.67
N HIS A 178 6.56 -4.06 -9.36
CA HIS A 178 7.47 -5.06 -8.83
C HIS A 178 7.11 -6.47 -9.32
N VAL A 179 8.13 -7.30 -9.56
CA VAL A 179 7.96 -8.69 -9.99
C VAL A 179 8.40 -9.60 -8.86
N SER A 180 7.48 -10.44 -8.38
CA SER A 180 7.70 -11.33 -7.24
C SER A 180 7.53 -12.79 -7.65
N TYR A 181 8.28 -13.68 -6.99
CA TYR A 181 8.05 -15.12 -7.04
C TYR A 181 7.86 -15.64 -5.61
N THR A 182 6.77 -16.36 -5.36
CA THR A 182 6.41 -16.80 -4.00
C THR A 182 6.84 -18.24 -3.76
N LEU A 183 7.61 -18.45 -2.70
CA LEU A 183 7.99 -19.76 -2.19
C LEU A 183 7.17 -20.06 -0.94
N SER A 184 6.59 -21.26 -0.85
CA SER A 184 5.78 -21.70 0.30
C SER A 184 6.51 -22.75 1.12
N TYR A 185 6.38 -22.69 2.44
CA TYR A 185 7.04 -23.56 3.40
C TYR A 185 6.04 -24.00 4.47
N SER A 186 6.05 -25.28 4.83
CA SER A 186 5.30 -25.78 5.98
C SER A 186 6.13 -25.68 7.26
N ILE A 187 5.53 -25.16 8.33
CA ILE A 187 6.16 -25.08 9.65
C ILE A 187 5.56 -26.11 10.60
N ASN A 188 6.24 -26.43 11.70
CA ASN A 188 5.80 -27.44 12.66
C ASN A 188 4.73 -26.89 13.63
N GLU A 189 3.68 -26.29 13.08
CA GLU A 189 2.52 -25.76 13.79
C GLU A 189 1.23 -26.29 13.16
N PRO A 190 0.17 -26.50 13.95
CA PRO A 190 -1.14 -26.83 13.41
C PRO A 190 -1.66 -25.67 12.55
N ASN A 191 -2.35 -26.01 11.45
CA ASN A 191 -2.95 -25.02 10.56
C ASN A 191 -4.28 -24.51 11.15
N GLU A 192 -4.18 -23.59 12.11
CA GLU A 192 -5.31 -23.02 12.85
C GLU A 192 -5.72 -21.63 12.36
N PHE A 193 -6.97 -21.26 12.59
CA PHE A 193 -7.44 -19.89 12.40
C PHE A 193 -6.98 -18.98 13.55
N ASP A 194 -6.22 -17.94 13.21
CA ASP A 194 -5.74 -16.96 14.20
C ASP A 194 -6.85 -16.00 14.64
N LEU A 195 -7.85 -15.74 13.78
CA LEU A 195 -8.96 -14.85 14.10
C LEU A 195 -10.17 -15.65 14.60
N ASN A 196 -10.32 -15.70 15.92
CA ASN A 196 -11.38 -16.39 16.65
C ASN A 196 -12.06 -15.45 17.67
N TRP A 197 -13.03 -15.93 18.44
CA TRP A 197 -13.77 -15.09 19.40
C TRP A 197 -12.87 -14.44 20.46
N ALA A 198 -11.80 -15.11 20.90
CA ALA A 198 -10.85 -14.51 21.84
C ALA A 198 -10.09 -13.35 21.19
N ALA A 199 -9.61 -13.52 19.95
CA ALA A 199 -8.94 -12.45 19.20
C ALA A 199 -9.87 -11.25 18.95
N VAL A 200 -11.16 -11.50 18.67
CA VAL A 200 -12.16 -10.44 18.53
C VAL A 200 -12.36 -9.67 19.83
N LEU A 201 -12.56 -10.38 20.95
CA LEU A 201 -12.76 -9.75 22.25
C LEU A 201 -11.53 -8.94 22.68
N GLU A 202 -10.33 -9.47 22.46
CA GLU A 202 -9.08 -8.77 22.72
C GLU A 202 -8.98 -7.48 21.88
N TYR A 203 -9.23 -7.57 20.58
CA TYR A 203 -9.16 -6.41 19.69
C TYR A 203 -10.20 -5.34 20.02
N VAL A 204 -11.43 -5.73 20.36
CA VAL A 204 -12.48 -4.79 20.76
C VAL A 204 -12.14 -4.11 22.09
N ALA A 205 -11.59 -4.85 23.05
CA ALA A 205 -11.26 -4.32 24.37
C ALA A 205 -10.00 -3.45 24.36
N TYR A 206 -8.97 -3.82 23.60
CA TYR A 206 -7.62 -3.27 23.74
C TYR A 206 -6.96 -2.84 22.43
N GLN A 207 -7.57 -3.12 21.27
CA GLN A 207 -6.96 -2.93 19.95
C GLN A 207 -5.60 -3.64 19.82
N SER A 208 -5.48 -4.82 20.43
CA SER A 208 -4.30 -5.69 20.41
C SER A 208 -4.63 -7.05 19.80
N GLY A 209 -3.66 -7.95 19.82
CA GLY A 209 -3.81 -9.32 19.35
C GLY A 209 -3.76 -9.47 17.82
N PRO A 210 -4.07 -10.67 17.30
CA PRO A 210 -3.93 -11.00 15.88
C PRO A 210 -4.70 -10.09 14.90
N MET A 211 -5.80 -9.48 15.34
CA MET A 211 -6.57 -8.53 14.51
C MET A 211 -5.93 -7.14 14.41
N ALA A 212 -5.02 -6.79 15.32
CA ALA A 212 -4.22 -5.57 15.30
C ALA A 212 -2.85 -5.84 14.64
N SER A 213 -2.86 -6.58 13.53
CA SER A 213 -1.67 -7.05 12.84
C SER A 213 -1.95 -7.34 11.38
N THR A 214 -0.89 -7.45 10.58
CA THR A 214 -0.96 -7.95 9.21
C THR A 214 -0.25 -9.30 9.05
N GLY A 215 -0.11 -10.03 10.16
CA GLY A 215 0.58 -11.32 10.19
C GLY A 215 2.06 -11.16 9.86
N LEU A 216 2.59 -12.01 9.00
CA LEU A 216 3.98 -11.91 8.55
C LEU A 216 4.23 -10.82 7.51
N SER A 217 3.19 -10.20 6.92
CA SER A 217 3.39 -9.16 5.88
C SER A 217 4.03 -7.88 6.40
N GLN A 218 4.11 -7.71 7.72
CA GLN A 218 4.88 -6.63 8.35
C GLN A 218 6.37 -6.93 8.45
N VAL A 219 6.81 -8.18 8.22
CA VAL A 219 8.23 -8.52 8.16
C VAL A 219 8.72 -8.30 6.74
N THR A 220 9.87 -7.64 6.59
CA THR A 220 10.47 -7.45 5.29
C THR A 220 11.99 -7.48 5.37
N GLY A 221 12.62 -7.93 4.29
CA GLY A 221 14.06 -7.80 4.08
C GLY A 221 14.36 -7.01 2.82
N LYS A 222 15.37 -6.15 2.82
CA LYS A 222 15.89 -5.48 1.61
C LYS A 222 17.36 -5.79 1.44
N MET A 223 17.77 -6.22 0.26
CA MET A 223 19.16 -6.54 -0.05
C MET A 223 19.51 -6.17 -1.49
N ALA A 224 20.80 -5.94 -1.73
CA ALA A 224 21.33 -5.83 -3.08
C ALA A 224 21.64 -7.23 -3.62
N SER A 225 21.16 -7.53 -4.81
CA SER A 225 21.61 -8.68 -5.59
C SER A 225 23.05 -8.46 -6.10
N SER A 226 23.62 -9.47 -6.75
CA SER A 226 24.89 -9.34 -7.45
C SER A 226 24.84 -8.38 -8.65
N TYR A 227 23.66 -7.90 -9.04
CA TYR A 227 23.44 -6.97 -10.16
C TYR A 227 23.22 -5.52 -9.72
N ALA A 228 23.17 -5.25 -8.41
CA ALA A 228 22.94 -3.92 -7.86
C ALA A 228 24.09 -3.43 -6.98
N THR A 229 24.12 -2.11 -6.72
CA THR A 229 25.02 -1.55 -5.72
C THR A 229 24.46 -1.75 -4.33
N ARG A 230 25.33 -1.89 -3.33
CA ARG A 230 24.94 -2.14 -1.94
C ARG A 230 23.99 -1.06 -1.38
N ASP A 231 24.19 0.19 -1.80
CA ASP A 231 23.40 1.35 -1.34
C ASP A 231 22.08 1.53 -2.13
N HIS A 232 21.83 0.70 -3.13
CA HIS A 232 20.63 0.75 -3.97
C HIS A 232 20.05 -0.66 -4.15
N PRO A 233 19.50 -1.27 -3.08
CA PRO A 233 19.01 -2.64 -3.10
C PRO A 233 17.89 -2.81 -4.13
N ASP A 234 17.98 -3.89 -4.91
CA ASP A 234 17.03 -4.25 -5.96
C ASP A 234 16.14 -5.46 -5.58
N LEU A 235 16.38 -6.05 -4.41
CA LEU A 235 15.58 -7.15 -3.87
C LEU A 235 14.86 -6.73 -2.58
N GLN A 236 13.56 -7.02 -2.53
CA GLN A 236 12.78 -7.01 -1.29
C GLN A 236 12.14 -8.38 -1.06
N PHE A 237 12.21 -8.86 0.17
CA PHE A 237 11.57 -10.09 0.62
C PHE A 237 10.32 -9.71 1.40
N TYR A 238 9.18 -10.20 0.94
CA TYR A 238 7.93 -10.16 1.69
C TYR A 238 7.64 -11.51 2.30
N PHE A 239 7.08 -11.51 3.50
CA PHE A 239 6.70 -12.73 4.19
C PHE A 239 5.18 -12.83 4.25
N GLY A 240 4.65 -14.03 4.03
CA GLY A 240 3.23 -14.33 4.11
C GLY A 240 2.97 -15.44 5.12
N GLY A 241 1.78 -15.43 5.72
CA GLY A 241 1.40 -16.32 6.82
C GLY A 241 0.75 -15.54 7.94
N TYR A 242 0.01 -16.25 8.80
CA TYR A 242 -0.80 -15.66 9.87
C TYR A 242 -1.73 -14.56 9.34
N GLN A 243 -2.34 -14.84 8.18
CA GLN A 243 -3.21 -13.90 7.51
C GLN A 243 -4.55 -13.78 8.25
N ALA A 244 -5.32 -12.74 7.92
CA ALA A 244 -6.64 -12.50 8.48
C ALA A 244 -7.67 -13.53 7.98
N ALA A 245 -7.57 -14.76 8.47
CA ALA A 245 -8.50 -15.86 8.22
C ALA A 245 -9.34 -16.09 9.48
N CYS A 246 -10.66 -16.02 9.33
CA CYS A 246 -11.60 -16.17 10.44
C CYS A 246 -12.00 -17.63 10.64
N ALA A 247 -11.96 -18.08 11.89
CA ALA A 247 -12.57 -19.33 12.33
C ALA A 247 -14.06 -19.35 11.97
N THR A 248 -14.55 -20.45 11.42
CA THR A 248 -15.94 -20.57 10.94
C THR A 248 -16.91 -20.59 12.10
N THR A 249 -16.55 -21.28 13.18
CA THR A 249 -17.35 -21.31 14.42
C THR A 249 -16.94 -20.22 15.41
N GLY A 250 -15.75 -19.64 15.20
CA GLY A 250 -15.13 -18.69 16.12
C GLY A 250 -14.41 -19.37 17.31
N ALA A 251 -14.35 -20.70 17.34
CA ALA A 251 -13.67 -21.43 18.42
C ALA A 251 -12.15 -21.19 18.39
N VAL A 252 -11.55 -21.14 19.58
CA VAL A 252 -10.09 -21.12 19.73
C VAL A 252 -9.53 -22.49 19.35
N GLY A 253 -8.48 -22.51 18.53
CA GLY A 253 -7.86 -23.75 18.04
C GLY A 253 -8.62 -24.43 16.90
N GLU A 254 -9.59 -23.76 16.27
CA GLU A 254 -10.26 -24.29 15.08
C GLU A 254 -9.24 -24.46 13.95
N LEU A 255 -9.12 -25.70 13.45
CA LEU A 255 -8.24 -26.03 12.34
C LEU A 255 -8.85 -25.59 11.01
N MET A 256 -8.04 -24.97 10.16
CA MET A 256 -8.36 -24.73 8.76
C MET A 256 -8.43 -26.05 7.99
N ASP A 257 -7.48 -26.94 8.27
CA ASP A 257 -7.39 -28.31 7.76
C ASP A 257 -6.45 -29.14 8.65
N ASN A 258 -6.29 -30.43 8.32
CA ASN A 258 -5.38 -31.34 9.04
C ASN A 258 -3.92 -31.21 8.57
N SER A 259 -3.57 -30.18 7.79
CA SER A 259 -2.20 -29.97 7.35
C SER A 259 -1.41 -29.16 8.37
N ARG A 260 -0.12 -28.98 8.08
CA ARG A 260 0.74 -28.07 8.83
C ARG A 260 0.56 -26.65 8.31
N ARG A 261 0.65 -25.67 9.20
CA ARG A 261 0.61 -24.25 8.85
C ARG A 261 1.64 -23.95 7.77
N SER A 262 1.25 -23.13 6.80
CA SER A 262 2.10 -22.69 5.69
C SER A 262 2.46 -21.22 5.85
N ILE A 263 3.73 -20.89 5.62
CA ILE A 263 4.23 -19.52 5.45
C ILE A 263 4.80 -19.38 4.05
N SER A 264 4.96 -18.14 3.60
CA SER A 264 5.57 -17.86 2.31
C SER A 264 6.64 -16.79 2.39
N ILE A 265 7.60 -16.86 1.47
CA ILE A 265 8.63 -15.85 1.25
C ILE A 265 8.58 -15.48 -0.23
N SER A 266 8.39 -14.20 -0.52
CA SER A 266 8.29 -13.65 -1.86
C SER A 266 9.46 -12.71 -2.14
N PRO A 267 10.62 -13.20 -2.63
CA PRO A 267 11.62 -12.35 -3.25
C PRO A 267 11.01 -11.54 -4.40
N THR A 268 11.30 -10.25 -4.40
CA THR A 268 10.66 -9.27 -5.27
C THR A 268 11.73 -8.35 -5.88
N ASN A 269 11.77 -8.27 -7.20
CA ASN A 269 12.59 -7.31 -7.92
C ASN A 269 11.94 -5.93 -7.86
N LEU A 270 12.66 -4.98 -7.29
CA LEU A 270 12.23 -3.59 -7.09
C LEU A 270 12.41 -2.71 -8.33
N HIS A 271 13.34 -3.07 -9.22
CA HIS A 271 13.71 -2.25 -10.38
C HIS A 271 13.43 -2.93 -11.72
N PRO A 272 12.21 -3.46 -11.96
CA PRO A 272 11.86 -4.00 -13.26
C PRO A 272 11.74 -2.88 -14.29
N LYS A 273 12.29 -3.11 -15.49
CA LYS A 273 12.13 -2.18 -16.61
C LYS A 273 10.84 -2.49 -17.35
N SER A 274 10.10 -1.44 -17.69
CA SER A 274 9.01 -1.55 -18.65
C SER A 274 9.58 -1.96 -20.01
N LYS A 275 8.85 -2.80 -20.76
CA LYS A 275 9.21 -3.18 -22.14
C LYS A 275 8.77 -2.12 -23.13
#